data_AF-A0A497A617-F1
#
_entry.id   AF-A0A497A617-F1
#
_cell.length_a   1.000
_cell.length_b   1.000
_cell.length_c   1.000
_cell.angle_alpha   90.00
_cell.angle_beta   90.00
_cell.angle_gamma   90.00
#
_symmetry.space_group_name_H-M   'P 1'
#
loop_
_entity.id
_entity.type
_entity.pdbx_description
1 polymer ?
#
loop_
_entity_poly.entity_id
_entity_poly.type
_entity_poly.pdbx_seq_one_letter_code
_entity_poly.pdbx_strand_id
1 'polypeptide(L)'
;MLRAHWHGYEIDSSEAAYEAQVPQPEQLGTVVRRLLTSGYFTRSYYLLFEEPLIRLRDFIVAHGDVADKLTAKALEHLEKQIAKFDPTSWKASRIGVRAAEAILNYVGTHRQALLEAGVFRFELTEEQKEMMEDYGYDEEFESGSLVKEQYYYSEQEIPLDGIVLYLGCSLVPSSKLEPREAKRAYKLVRDNYARVGLLDELEGMGRGLARDYVQEDINKRQNLSLRVRLNPDATFTVTGRWFDDGQFIFPYYDYLLELAARKAGVELDTYSVY
;
A
#
# COMPACT_ATOMS: atom_id res chain seq x y z
N MET A 1 -6.70 -11.13 -47.67
CA MET A 1 -5.58 -10.73 -46.79
C MET A 1 -5.88 -9.32 -46.30
N LEU A 2 -6.72 -9.22 -45.25
CA LEU A 2 -7.13 -7.95 -44.65
C LEU A 2 -6.17 -7.63 -43.51
N ARG A 3 -5.35 -6.59 -43.67
CA ARG A 3 -4.57 -6.00 -42.59
C ARG A 3 -5.52 -5.20 -41.71
N ALA A 4 -6.01 -5.83 -40.64
CA ALA A 4 -6.53 -5.08 -39.50
C ALA A 4 -5.31 -4.60 -38.70
N HIS A 5 -5.04 -3.29 -38.76
CA HIS A 5 -4.13 -2.63 -37.84
C HIS A 5 -4.82 -2.55 -36.49
N TRP A 6 -4.42 -3.40 -35.56
CA TRP A 6 -4.72 -3.25 -34.14
C TRP A 6 -3.79 -2.15 -33.59
N HIS A 7 -4.37 -1.10 -33.00
CA HIS A 7 -3.68 -0.07 -32.21
C HIS A 7 -4.28 -0.05 -30.78
N GLY A 8 -4.63 -1.22 -30.27
CA GLY A 8 -4.97 -1.40 -28.86
C GLY A 8 -3.70 -1.75 -28.11
N TYR A 9 -3.36 -0.97 -27.10
CA TYR A 9 -2.30 -1.29 -26.16
C TYR A 9 -2.56 -2.70 -25.58
N GLU A 10 -1.60 -3.62 -25.71
CA GLU A 10 -1.47 -4.72 -24.75
C GLU A 10 -1.10 -4.06 -23.42
N ILE A 11 -2.11 -3.83 -22.57
CA ILE A 11 -1.89 -3.35 -21.20
C ILE A 11 -1.93 -4.58 -20.32
N ASP A 12 -0.78 -5.25 -20.32
CA ASP A 12 -0.37 -6.10 -19.23
C ASP A 12 -0.39 -5.20 -17.96
N SER A 13 -1.11 -5.64 -16.93
CA SER A 13 -1.51 -4.90 -15.72
C SER A 13 -0.65 -3.68 -15.32
N SER A 14 -1.17 -2.46 -15.52
CA SER A 14 -0.49 -1.25 -15.04
C SER A 14 -0.81 -1.02 -13.55
N GLU A 15 0.06 -1.50 -12.66
CA GLU A 15 0.03 -1.09 -11.26
C GLU A 15 0.61 0.32 -11.10
N ALA A 16 0.14 1.05 -10.11
CA ALA A 16 0.78 2.29 -9.71
C ALA A 16 1.04 2.24 -8.21
N ALA A 17 2.03 3.01 -7.79
CA ALA A 17 2.59 2.92 -6.46
C ALA A 17 2.81 4.32 -5.88
N TYR A 18 2.91 4.35 -4.56
CA TYR A 18 3.35 5.51 -3.82
C TYR A 18 4.46 5.14 -2.84
N GLU A 19 5.35 6.10 -2.58
CA GLU A 19 6.45 5.96 -1.63
C GLU A 19 6.58 7.21 -0.76
N ALA A 20 6.85 7.02 0.53
CA ALA A 20 7.24 8.08 1.44
C ALA A 20 8.37 7.60 2.36
N GLN A 21 9.44 8.38 2.44
CA GLN A 21 10.52 8.19 3.42
C GLN A 21 10.12 8.78 4.78
N VAL A 22 10.50 8.12 5.87
CA VAL A 22 10.11 8.54 7.23
C VAL A 22 11.28 9.27 7.91
N PRO A 23 11.22 10.61 8.06
CA PRO A 23 12.34 11.40 8.56
C PRO A 23 12.58 11.26 10.07
N GLN A 24 11.53 10.91 10.83
CA GLN A 24 11.56 10.71 12.27
C GLN A 24 11.08 9.28 12.58
N PRO A 25 11.97 8.28 12.52
CA PRO A 25 11.61 6.87 12.69
C PRO A 25 10.82 6.60 13.97
N GLU A 26 11.15 7.25 15.09
CA GLU A 26 10.44 7.13 16.37
C GLU A 26 8.97 7.59 16.32
N GLN A 27 8.60 8.38 15.31
CA GLN A 27 7.23 8.82 15.04
C GLN A 27 6.56 8.06 13.89
N LEU A 28 7.14 6.94 13.43
CA LEU A 28 6.63 6.13 12.32
C LEU A 28 5.13 5.84 12.44
N GLY A 29 4.67 5.40 13.60
CA GLY A 29 3.26 5.13 13.85
C GLY A 29 2.38 6.37 13.81
N THR A 30 2.92 7.51 14.26
CA THR A 30 2.23 8.81 14.18
C THR A 30 2.06 9.24 12.73
N VAL A 31 3.10 9.06 11.90
CA VAL A 31 3.07 9.35 10.46
C VAL A 31 2.00 8.50 9.76
N VAL A 32 2.06 7.17 9.94
CA VAL A 32 1.08 6.24 9.34
C VAL A 32 -0.34 6.54 9.83
N ARG A 33 -0.53 6.84 11.12
CA ARG A 33 -1.84 7.24 11.64
C ARG A 33 -2.33 8.51 10.97
N ARG A 34 -1.51 9.55 10.85
CA ARG A 34 -1.91 10.82 10.22
C ARG A 34 -2.33 10.61 8.75
N LEU A 35 -1.59 9.79 8.01
CA LEU A 35 -1.93 9.44 6.64
C LEU A 35 -3.30 8.75 6.55
N LEU A 36 -3.48 7.64 7.29
CA LEU A 36 -4.72 6.86 7.32
C LEU A 36 -5.91 7.64 7.89
N THR A 37 -5.68 8.65 8.74
CA THR A 37 -6.75 9.46 9.35
C THR A 37 -6.92 10.84 8.71
N SER A 38 -6.28 11.09 7.57
CA SER A 38 -6.35 12.35 6.81
C SER A 38 -7.77 12.73 6.32
N GLY A 39 -8.70 11.77 6.35
CA GLY A 39 -10.06 11.90 5.82
C GLY A 39 -10.20 11.43 4.37
N TYR A 40 -9.09 11.06 3.71
CA TYR A 40 -9.10 10.54 2.34
C TYR A 40 -9.06 9.01 2.26
N PHE A 41 -8.90 8.33 3.40
CA PHE A 41 -8.99 6.88 3.52
C PHE A 41 -10.30 6.47 4.22
N THR A 42 -10.83 5.30 3.83
CA THR A 42 -11.91 4.64 4.57
C THR A 42 -11.37 4.08 5.89
N ARG A 43 -12.23 3.98 6.92
CA ARG A 43 -11.83 3.57 8.28
C ARG A 43 -11.63 2.05 8.48
N SER A 44 -11.48 1.29 7.40
CA SER A 44 -11.35 -0.17 7.43
C SER A 44 -9.97 -0.56 6.92
N TYR A 45 -9.12 -1.05 7.83
CA TYR A 45 -7.75 -1.49 7.53
C TYR A 45 -7.61 -2.97 7.87
N TYR A 46 -7.04 -3.72 6.93
CA TYR A 46 -6.95 -5.16 6.99
C TYR A 46 -5.49 -5.57 7.04
N LEU A 47 -5.05 -6.28 8.07
CA LEU A 47 -3.70 -6.84 8.13
C LEU A 47 -3.59 -8.01 7.16
N LEU A 48 -2.71 -7.88 6.18
CA LEU A 48 -2.51 -8.86 5.11
C LEU A 48 -1.40 -9.87 5.43
N PHE A 49 -0.54 -9.56 6.40
CA PHE A 49 0.59 -10.40 6.77
C PHE A 49 0.79 -10.42 8.29
N GLU A 50 0.63 -11.59 8.90
CA GLU A 50 0.67 -11.78 10.35
C GLU A 50 2.09 -11.91 10.90
N GLU A 51 2.95 -12.63 10.17
CA GLU A 51 4.28 -13.06 10.61
C GLU A 51 5.14 -11.93 11.21
N PRO A 52 5.16 -10.69 10.67
CA PRO A 52 5.91 -9.60 11.28
C PRO A 52 5.47 -9.28 12.72
N LEU A 53 4.18 -9.41 13.03
CA LEU A 53 3.65 -9.16 14.37
C LEU A 53 4.07 -10.25 15.35
N ILE A 54 4.06 -11.51 14.91
CA ILE A 54 4.51 -12.67 15.70
C ILE A 54 5.99 -12.50 16.05
N ARG A 55 6.83 -12.23 15.05
CA ARG A 55 8.28 -12.04 15.26
C ARG A 55 8.59 -10.86 16.15
N LEU A 56 7.87 -9.75 15.99
CA LEU A 56 8.02 -8.57 16.85
C LEU A 56 7.62 -8.87 18.29
N ARG A 57 6.51 -9.59 18.52
CA ARG A 57 6.10 -10.03 19.86
C ARG A 57 7.20 -10.87 20.51
N ASP A 58 7.74 -11.85 19.79
CA ASP A 58 8.74 -12.77 20.33
C ASP A 58 10.04 -12.04 20.66
N PHE A 59 10.45 -11.08 19.81
CA PHE A 59 11.55 -10.19 20.11
C PHE A 59 11.32 -9.38 21.39
N ILE A 60 10.14 -8.76 21.54
CA ILE A 60 9.77 -7.96 22.72
C ILE A 60 9.77 -8.82 23.99
N VAL A 61 9.24 -10.05 23.94
CA VAL A 61 9.21 -10.94 25.10
C VAL A 61 10.63 -11.35 25.53
N ALA A 62 11.53 -11.56 24.57
CA ALA A 62 12.90 -11.97 24.85
C ALA A 62 13.83 -10.83 25.29
N HIS A 63 13.63 -9.61 24.78
CA HIS A 63 14.59 -8.51 24.92
C HIS A 63 13.99 -7.21 25.50
N GLY A 64 12.68 -7.09 25.55
CA GLY A 64 11.99 -5.88 26.00
C GLY A 64 11.91 -5.75 27.51
N ASP A 65 11.93 -4.51 27.99
CA ASP A 65 11.60 -4.21 29.38
C ASP A 65 10.09 -3.99 29.52
N VAL A 66 9.37 -4.93 30.14
CA VAL A 66 7.91 -4.83 30.32
C VAL A 66 7.53 -3.69 31.28
N ALA A 67 8.47 -3.18 32.08
CA ALA A 67 8.23 -1.97 32.89
C ALA A 67 8.23 -0.69 32.04
N ASP A 68 8.82 -0.73 30.84
CA ASP A 68 8.73 0.38 29.88
C ASP A 68 7.32 0.48 29.27
N LYS A 69 6.78 1.70 29.29
CA LYS A 69 5.41 1.99 28.87
C LYS A 69 5.21 1.78 27.37
N LEU A 70 6.23 2.07 26.55
CA LEU A 70 6.13 1.88 25.09
C LEU A 70 6.07 0.38 24.77
N THR A 71 6.94 -0.40 25.41
CA THR A 71 7.05 -1.85 25.30
C THR A 71 5.76 -2.54 25.73
N ALA A 72 5.26 -2.27 26.94
CA ALA A 72 4.01 -2.86 27.44
C ALA A 72 2.81 -2.57 26.53
N LYS A 73 2.71 -1.32 26.02
CA LYS A 73 1.62 -0.93 25.13
C LYS A 73 1.71 -1.59 23.76
N ALA A 74 2.91 -1.71 23.20
CA ALA A 74 3.12 -2.41 21.93
C ALA A 74 2.74 -3.89 22.06
N LEU A 75 3.20 -4.56 23.13
CA LEU A 75 2.90 -5.96 23.40
C LEU A 75 1.40 -6.20 23.55
N GLU A 76 0.69 -5.37 24.32
CA GLU A 76 -0.77 -5.46 24.49
C GLU A 76 -1.51 -5.39 23.13
N HIS A 77 -1.08 -4.47 22.25
CA HIS A 77 -1.70 -4.33 20.93
C HIS A 77 -1.36 -5.48 19.99
N LEU A 78 -0.13 -6.00 20.06
CA LEU A 78 0.33 -7.16 19.27
C LEU A 78 -0.46 -8.40 19.62
N GLU A 79 -0.54 -8.77 20.90
CA GLU A 79 -1.31 -9.94 21.35
C GLU A 79 -2.76 -9.87 20.88
N LYS A 80 -3.39 -8.68 21.00
CA LYS A 80 -4.75 -8.45 20.52
C LYS A 80 -4.90 -8.51 19.01
N GLN A 81 -3.85 -8.23 18.22
CA GLN A 81 -3.92 -8.34 16.76
C GLN A 81 -3.68 -9.78 16.31
N ILE A 82 -2.66 -10.43 16.85
CA ILE A 82 -2.31 -11.83 16.59
C ILE A 82 -3.52 -12.73 16.91
N ALA A 83 -4.16 -12.54 18.06
CA ALA A 83 -5.34 -13.33 18.45
C ALA A 83 -6.57 -13.18 17.53
N LYS A 84 -6.57 -12.22 16.58
CA LYS A 84 -7.64 -12.06 15.58
C LYS A 84 -7.38 -12.82 14.29
N PHE A 85 -6.15 -13.26 14.05
CA PHE A 85 -5.88 -14.08 12.89
C PHE A 85 -6.46 -15.46 13.10
N ASP A 86 -7.17 -15.92 12.08
CA ASP A 86 -7.74 -17.25 12.03
C ASP A 86 -7.06 -17.98 10.87
N PRO A 87 -6.17 -18.96 11.15
CA PRO A 87 -5.44 -19.68 10.11
C PRO A 87 -6.36 -20.50 9.20
N THR A 88 -7.63 -20.69 9.58
CA THR A 88 -8.64 -21.40 8.78
C THR A 88 -9.52 -20.48 7.95
N SER A 89 -9.36 -19.17 8.10
CA SER A 89 -10.16 -18.14 7.42
C SER A 89 -9.34 -17.47 6.33
N TRP A 90 -9.92 -17.34 5.14
CA TRP A 90 -9.37 -16.56 4.03
C TRP A 90 -9.51 -15.04 4.23
N LYS A 91 -10.13 -14.58 5.33
CA LYS A 91 -10.37 -13.16 5.59
C LYS A 91 -9.24 -12.55 6.43
N ALA A 92 -8.58 -11.56 5.87
CA ALA A 92 -7.64 -10.70 6.57
C ALA A 92 -8.27 -10.07 7.84
N SER A 93 -7.50 -10.07 8.93
CA SER A 93 -7.94 -9.51 10.22
C SER A 93 -7.95 -7.98 10.18
N ARG A 94 -8.80 -7.32 10.98
CA ARG A 94 -8.85 -5.84 11.02
C ARG A 94 -7.98 -5.27 12.13
N ILE A 95 -7.23 -4.22 11.79
CA ILE A 95 -6.45 -3.41 12.74
C ILE A 95 -7.00 -1.99 12.85
N GLY A 96 -7.02 -1.45 14.07
CA GLY A 96 -7.33 -0.05 14.31
C GLY A 96 -6.09 0.82 14.27
N VAL A 97 -6.21 2.07 13.81
CA VAL A 97 -5.07 3.01 13.70
C VAL A 97 -4.31 3.26 15.00
N ARG A 98 -4.96 3.15 16.16
CA ARG A 98 -4.30 3.29 17.47
C ARG A 98 -3.38 2.12 17.79
N ALA A 99 -3.76 0.91 17.37
CA ALA A 99 -2.93 -0.28 17.53
C ALA A 99 -1.73 -0.19 16.57
N ALA A 100 -1.98 0.14 15.30
CA ALA A 100 -0.92 0.36 14.32
C ALA A 100 0.08 1.43 14.77
N GLU A 101 -0.40 2.58 15.26
CA GLU A 101 0.46 3.67 15.79
C GLU A 101 1.35 3.19 16.94
N ALA A 102 0.79 2.47 17.92
CA ALA A 102 1.56 2.00 19.07
C ALA A 102 2.65 1.00 18.68
N ILE A 103 2.31 0.04 17.81
CA ILE A 103 3.24 -0.98 17.31
C ILE A 103 4.37 -0.32 16.51
N LEU A 104 4.01 0.55 15.56
CA LEU A 104 4.98 1.20 14.69
C LEU A 104 5.88 2.20 15.43
N ASN A 105 5.38 2.91 16.45
CA ASN A 105 6.24 3.77 17.27
C ASN A 105 7.26 2.96 18.09
N TYR A 106 6.88 1.76 18.58
CA TYR A 106 7.84 0.85 19.21
C TYR A 106 8.92 0.44 18.21
N VAL A 107 8.52 0.01 17.01
CA VAL A 107 9.44 -0.41 15.95
C VAL A 107 10.39 0.72 15.56
N GLY A 108 9.85 1.93 15.35
CA GLY A 108 10.61 3.12 15.04
C GLY A 108 11.67 3.47 16.10
N THR A 109 11.30 3.34 17.37
CA THR A 109 12.18 3.60 18.52
C THR A 109 13.32 2.57 18.60
N HIS A 110 13.02 1.29 18.34
CA HIS A 110 13.97 0.17 18.50
C HIS A 110 14.58 -0.32 17.18
N ARG A 111 14.49 0.46 16.11
CA ARG A 111 14.83 0.06 14.73
C ARG A 111 16.21 -0.59 14.58
N GLN A 112 17.24 -0.10 15.27
CA GLN A 112 18.59 -0.67 15.18
C GLN A 112 18.66 -2.06 15.81
N ALA A 113 18.12 -2.22 17.03
CA ALA A 113 18.09 -3.52 17.69
C ALA A 113 17.25 -4.55 16.89
N LEU A 114 16.14 -4.10 16.28
CA LEU A 114 15.31 -4.95 15.43
C LEU A 114 16.01 -5.36 14.13
N LEU A 115 16.78 -4.44 13.54
CA LEU A 115 17.59 -4.70 12.34
C LEU A 115 18.73 -5.69 12.65
N GLU A 116 19.48 -5.43 13.71
CA GLU A 116 20.60 -6.28 14.17
C GLU A 116 20.14 -7.70 14.52
N ALA A 117 18.96 -7.82 15.14
CA ALA A 117 18.37 -9.11 15.47
C ALA A 117 17.70 -9.80 14.26
N GLY A 118 17.66 -9.16 13.09
CA GLY A 118 17.05 -9.72 11.89
C GLY A 118 15.56 -10.03 12.02
N VAL A 119 14.83 -9.29 12.87
CA VAL A 119 13.43 -9.60 13.22
C VAL A 119 12.53 -9.67 11.99
N PHE A 120 12.78 -8.78 11.02
CA PHE A 120 12.01 -8.69 9.79
C PHE A 120 12.79 -9.25 8.59
N ARG A 121 13.66 -10.24 8.79
CA ARG A 121 14.33 -10.93 7.67
C ARG A 121 13.47 -12.04 7.11
N PHE A 122 13.08 -11.93 5.85
CA PHE A 122 12.24 -12.87 5.15
C PHE A 122 12.90 -13.31 3.84
N GLU A 123 12.89 -14.61 3.62
CA GLU A 123 13.19 -15.18 2.29
C GLU A 123 11.99 -15.00 1.36
N LEU A 124 12.24 -15.15 0.06
CA LEU A 124 11.16 -15.24 -0.92
C LEU A 124 10.27 -16.44 -0.60
N THR A 125 8.96 -16.27 -0.76
CA THR A 125 8.03 -17.40 -0.78
C THR A 125 8.27 -18.26 -2.02
N GLU A 126 7.82 -19.52 -2.01
CA GLU A 126 7.93 -20.37 -3.20
C GLU A 126 7.23 -19.75 -4.42
N GLU A 127 6.08 -19.12 -4.20
CA GLU A 127 5.35 -18.38 -5.24
C GLU A 127 6.18 -17.23 -5.83
N GLN A 128 6.90 -16.49 -4.98
CA GLN A 128 7.78 -15.41 -5.43
C GLN A 128 8.99 -15.91 -6.20
N LYS A 129 9.55 -17.07 -5.81
CA LYS A 129 10.65 -17.72 -6.54
C LYS A 129 10.18 -18.15 -7.93
N GLU A 130 9.03 -18.82 -8.02
CA GLU A 130 8.42 -19.24 -9.28
C GLU A 130 8.17 -18.05 -10.21
N MET A 131 7.57 -16.96 -9.71
CA MET A 131 7.35 -15.74 -10.50
C MET A 131 8.67 -15.13 -11.00
N MET A 132 9.70 -15.06 -10.15
CA MET A 132 10.98 -14.48 -10.54
C MET A 132 11.69 -15.27 -11.63
N GLU A 133 11.62 -16.61 -11.57
CA GLU A 133 12.14 -17.51 -12.61
C GLU A 133 11.39 -17.31 -13.93
N ASP A 134 10.07 -17.21 -13.91
CA ASP A 134 9.23 -17.02 -15.09
C ASP A 134 9.52 -15.70 -15.83
N TYR A 135 9.85 -14.63 -15.09
CA TYR A 135 10.24 -13.34 -15.68
C TYR A 135 11.71 -13.25 -16.10
N GLY A 136 12.52 -14.29 -15.83
CA GLY A 136 13.93 -14.33 -16.20
C GLY A 136 14.80 -13.35 -15.41
N TYR A 137 14.46 -13.08 -14.16
CA TYR A 137 15.33 -12.31 -13.28
C TYR A 137 16.61 -13.13 -12.98
N ASP A 138 17.75 -12.68 -13.50
CA ASP A 138 19.06 -13.32 -13.29
C ASP A 138 19.69 -13.01 -11.92
N GLU A 139 19.13 -12.07 -11.15
CA GLU A 139 19.65 -11.67 -9.83
C GLU A 139 19.01 -12.51 -8.70
N GLU A 140 19.86 -13.22 -7.94
CA GLU A 140 19.43 -13.88 -6.71
C GLU A 140 19.10 -12.84 -5.63
N PHE A 141 17.85 -12.81 -5.20
CA PHE A 141 17.42 -11.96 -4.07
C PHE A 141 18.13 -12.37 -2.77
N GLU A 142 18.75 -11.39 -2.10
CA GLU A 142 19.36 -11.59 -0.78
C GLU A 142 18.50 -10.96 0.33
N SER A 143 18.02 -11.78 1.29
CA SER A 143 17.36 -11.26 2.50
C SER A 143 18.37 -10.44 3.29
N GLY A 144 18.07 -9.18 3.56
CA GLY A 144 19.16 -8.24 3.84
C GLY A 144 19.06 -6.96 3.05
N SER A 145 18.74 -7.11 1.77
CA SER A 145 18.91 -6.10 0.74
C SER A 145 17.83 -5.03 0.74
N LEU A 146 18.12 -3.91 0.06
CA LEU A 146 17.14 -2.85 -0.17
C LEU A 146 16.15 -3.29 -1.24
N VAL A 147 14.87 -3.40 -0.88
CA VAL A 147 13.79 -3.69 -1.83
C VAL A 147 13.28 -2.39 -2.45
N LYS A 148 13.57 -2.17 -3.73
CA LYS A 148 13.03 -1.06 -4.51
C LYS A 148 11.77 -1.51 -5.24
N GLU A 149 10.61 -1.17 -4.70
CA GLU A 149 9.33 -1.69 -5.20
C GLU A 149 9.07 -1.36 -6.67
N GLN A 150 9.65 -0.28 -7.22
CA GLN A 150 9.53 0.08 -8.65
C GLN A 150 10.09 -0.95 -9.64
N TYR A 151 10.93 -1.89 -9.20
CA TYR A 151 11.54 -2.90 -10.09
C TYR A 151 10.73 -4.20 -10.19
N TYR A 152 9.65 -4.33 -9.43
CA TYR A 152 8.77 -5.49 -9.48
C TYR A 152 7.57 -5.17 -10.36
N TYR A 153 7.12 -6.14 -11.16
CA TYR A 153 6.02 -5.91 -12.07
C TYR A 153 4.69 -5.88 -11.30
N SER A 154 4.44 -6.86 -10.44
CA SER A 154 3.24 -6.93 -9.59
C SER A 154 3.51 -6.78 -8.09
N GLU A 155 2.48 -6.45 -7.32
CA GLU A 155 2.52 -6.43 -5.85
C GLU A 155 2.90 -7.79 -5.24
N GLN A 156 2.56 -8.88 -5.94
CA GLN A 156 2.80 -10.26 -5.48
C GLN A 156 4.28 -10.63 -5.55
N GLU A 157 5.01 -10.08 -6.52
CA GLU A 157 6.44 -10.29 -6.69
C GLU A 157 7.30 -9.57 -5.64
N ILE A 158 6.76 -8.54 -4.98
CA ILE A 158 7.54 -7.71 -4.05
C ILE A 158 7.96 -8.54 -2.83
N PRO A 159 9.27 -8.70 -2.56
CA PRO A 159 9.74 -9.46 -1.41
C PRO A 159 9.20 -8.91 -0.10
N LEU A 160 8.88 -9.82 0.82
CA LEU A 160 8.39 -9.48 2.16
C LEU A 160 9.52 -9.04 3.12
N ASP A 161 10.79 -9.10 2.70
CA ASP A 161 11.95 -8.74 3.53
C ASP A 161 11.88 -7.31 4.07
N GLY A 162 12.01 -7.14 5.37
CA GLY A 162 11.90 -5.85 6.05
C GLY A 162 10.46 -5.40 6.31
N ILE A 163 9.41 -6.11 5.86
CA ILE A 163 8.02 -5.71 6.12
C ILE A 163 7.71 -5.78 7.62
N VAL A 164 7.32 -4.64 8.17
CA VAL A 164 6.89 -4.44 9.55
C VAL A 164 5.37 -4.48 9.67
N LEU A 165 4.68 -3.90 8.69
CA LEU A 165 3.23 -3.80 8.64
C LEU A 165 2.77 -3.84 7.19
N TYR A 166 1.79 -4.68 6.88
CA TYR A 166 1.18 -4.76 5.56
C TYR A 166 -0.34 -4.70 5.67
N LEU A 167 -0.93 -3.63 5.13
CA LEU A 167 -2.34 -3.33 5.21
C LEU A 167 -3.01 -3.31 3.84
N GLY A 168 -4.22 -3.86 3.77
CA GLY A 168 -5.22 -3.50 2.77
C GLY A 168 -6.04 -2.32 3.27
N CYS A 169 -6.17 -1.29 2.45
CA CYS A 169 -6.93 -0.07 2.73
C CYS A 169 -7.71 0.37 1.48
N SER A 170 -8.43 1.50 1.59
CA SER A 170 -9.14 2.05 0.43
C SER A 170 -9.29 3.56 0.56
N LEU A 171 -9.24 4.29 -0.56
CA LEU A 171 -9.61 5.71 -0.60
C LEU A 171 -11.12 5.89 -0.47
N VAL A 172 -11.52 7.05 0.04
CA VAL A 172 -12.93 7.44 0.04
C VAL A 172 -13.41 7.67 -1.40
N PRO A 173 -14.67 7.35 -1.74
CA PRO A 173 -15.22 7.66 -3.06
C PRO A 173 -15.48 9.16 -3.20
N SER A 174 -15.57 9.66 -4.44
CA SER A 174 -15.72 11.09 -4.70
C SER A 174 -16.97 11.71 -4.05
N SER A 175 -18.03 10.93 -3.87
CA SER A 175 -19.26 11.33 -3.17
C SER A 175 -19.08 11.64 -1.67
N LYS A 176 -17.91 11.35 -1.10
CA LYS A 176 -17.54 11.65 0.29
C LYS A 176 -16.54 12.80 0.42
N LEU A 177 -16.08 13.36 -0.69
CA LEU A 177 -15.19 14.51 -0.72
C LEU A 177 -15.96 15.81 -0.56
N GLU A 178 -15.27 16.88 -0.19
CA GLU A 178 -15.85 18.22 -0.25
C GLU A 178 -16.24 18.59 -1.69
N PRO A 179 -17.31 19.37 -1.94
CA PRO A 179 -17.80 19.62 -3.31
C PRO A 179 -16.75 20.16 -4.28
N ARG A 180 -15.81 20.96 -3.79
CA ARG A 180 -14.70 21.49 -4.60
C ARG A 180 -13.66 20.42 -4.95
N GLU A 181 -13.33 19.56 -3.99
CA GLU A 181 -12.41 18.42 -4.17
C GLU A 181 -13.04 17.41 -5.13
N ALA A 182 -14.32 17.06 -4.94
CA ALA A 182 -15.06 16.16 -5.82
C ALA A 182 -15.08 16.66 -7.27
N LYS A 183 -15.40 17.94 -7.48
CA LYS A 183 -15.39 18.56 -8.82
C LYS A 183 -14.00 18.56 -9.45
N ARG A 184 -12.95 18.78 -8.65
CA ARG A 184 -11.57 18.77 -9.13
C ARG A 184 -11.15 17.36 -9.52
N ALA A 185 -11.41 16.37 -8.67
CA ALA A 185 -11.10 14.96 -8.90
C ALA A 185 -11.80 14.45 -10.17
N TYR A 186 -13.10 14.72 -10.32
CA TYR A 186 -13.86 14.41 -11.53
C TYR A 186 -13.23 15.02 -12.78
N LYS A 187 -12.88 16.31 -12.72
CA LYS A 187 -12.26 16.99 -13.87
C LYS A 187 -10.93 16.34 -14.26
N LEU A 188 -10.06 16.04 -13.29
CA LEU A 188 -8.76 15.42 -13.55
C LEU A 188 -8.91 14.06 -14.24
N VAL A 189 -9.83 13.23 -13.78
CA VAL A 189 -10.09 11.91 -14.38
C VAL A 189 -10.73 12.06 -15.77
N ARG A 190 -11.74 12.94 -15.92
CA ARG A 190 -12.38 13.19 -17.22
C ARG A 190 -11.38 13.70 -18.26
N ASP A 191 -10.52 14.64 -17.89
CA ASP A 191 -9.48 15.18 -18.78
C ASP A 191 -8.51 14.05 -19.19
N ASN A 192 -8.19 13.12 -18.28
CA ASN A 192 -7.39 11.95 -18.60
C ASN A 192 -8.11 10.97 -19.54
N TYR A 193 -9.39 10.67 -19.29
CA TYR A 193 -10.21 9.81 -20.17
C TYR A 193 -10.29 10.38 -21.59
N ALA A 194 -10.44 11.70 -21.73
CA ALA A 194 -10.43 12.36 -23.03
C ALA A 194 -9.06 12.24 -23.71
N ARG A 195 -7.98 12.48 -22.97
CA ARG A 195 -6.60 12.42 -23.48
C ARG A 195 -6.23 11.05 -24.03
N VAL A 196 -6.69 9.98 -23.38
CA VAL A 196 -6.40 8.59 -23.77
C VAL A 196 -7.44 8.00 -24.74
N GLY A 197 -8.43 8.79 -25.19
CA GLY A 197 -9.46 8.35 -26.14
C GLY A 197 -10.57 7.49 -25.53
N LEU A 198 -10.54 7.21 -24.22
CA LEU A 198 -11.50 6.33 -23.56
C LEU A 198 -12.93 6.88 -23.57
N LEU A 199 -13.11 8.21 -23.58
CA LEU A 199 -14.46 8.79 -23.73
C LEU A 199 -15.11 8.41 -25.07
N ASP A 200 -14.34 8.49 -26.16
CA ASP A 200 -14.84 8.19 -27.50
C ASP A 200 -15.14 6.68 -27.66
N GLU A 201 -14.30 5.82 -27.06
CA GLU A 201 -14.51 4.37 -27.04
C GLU A 201 -15.77 3.97 -26.26
N LEU A 202 -15.96 4.55 -25.07
CA LEU A 202 -17.12 4.26 -24.21
C LEU A 202 -18.43 4.78 -24.82
N GLU A 203 -18.41 5.92 -25.53
CA GLU A 203 -19.55 6.39 -26.33
C GLU A 203 -19.90 5.41 -27.45
N GLY A 204 -18.90 4.82 -28.12
CA GLY A 204 -19.08 3.82 -29.18
C GLY A 204 -19.64 2.46 -28.72
N MET A 205 -19.45 2.10 -27.44
CA MET A 205 -19.98 0.86 -26.85
C MET A 205 -21.41 0.97 -26.31
N GLY A 206 -22.00 2.18 -26.31
CA GLY A 206 -23.31 2.44 -25.72
C GLY A 206 -24.50 1.91 -26.53
N ARG A 207 -24.98 0.69 -26.22
CA ARG A 207 -26.39 0.31 -26.42
C ARG A 207 -27.15 0.46 -25.09
N GLY A 208 -27.52 1.68 -24.69
CA GLY A 208 -28.23 1.95 -23.43
C GLY A 208 -28.33 3.43 -23.04
N LEU A 209 -28.82 3.69 -21.81
CA LEU A 209 -28.89 5.01 -21.18
C LEU A 209 -27.49 5.66 -21.10
N ALA A 210 -27.42 7.00 -21.22
CA ALA A 210 -26.19 7.75 -21.04
C ALA A 210 -25.63 7.54 -19.62
N ARG A 211 -24.44 6.92 -19.53
CA ARG A 211 -23.73 6.67 -18.27
C ARG A 211 -22.57 7.64 -18.14
N ASP A 212 -22.36 8.18 -16.94
CA ASP A 212 -21.17 8.95 -16.60
C ASP A 212 -20.12 8.00 -16.01
N TYR A 213 -19.35 7.35 -16.89
CA TYR A 213 -18.32 6.38 -16.51
C TYR A 213 -17.28 6.97 -15.56
N VAL A 214 -16.90 8.24 -15.76
CA VAL A 214 -15.97 8.94 -14.85
C VAL A 214 -16.56 8.98 -13.44
N GLN A 215 -17.82 9.40 -13.30
CA GLN A 215 -18.48 9.48 -12.01
C GLN A 215 -18.64 8.10 -11.36
N GLU A 216 -18.95 7.07 -12.14
CA GLU A 216 -19.05 5.70 -11.64
C GLU A 216 -17.70 5.21 -11.11
N ASP A 217 -16.63 5.36 -11.89
CA ASP A 217 -15.31 4.84 -11.56
C ASP A 217 -14.72 5.51 -10.32
N ILE A 218 -14.81 6.84 -10.18
CA ILE A 218 -14.33 7.55 -8.98
C ILE A 218 -15.21 7.32 -7.73
N ASN A 219 -16.36 6.63 -7.87
CA ASN A 219 -17.20 6.22 -6.75
C ASN A 219 -17.19 4.71 -6.47
N LYS A 220 -16.51 3.91 -7.30
CA LYS A 220 -16.20 2.52 -6.96
C LYS A 220 -15.27 2.44 -5.75
N ARG A 221 -15.12 1.25 -5.20
CA ARG A 221 -14.20 1.00 -4.09
C ARG A 221 -12.76 1.05 -4.60
N GLN A 222 -12.01 2.04 -4.13
CA GLN A 222 -10.63 2.30 -4.52
C GLN A 222 -9.67 1.54 -3.59
N ASN A 223 -9.46 0.25 -3.83
CA ASN A 223 -8.58 -0.56 -2.99
C ASN A 223 -7.12 -0.18 -3.20
N LEU A 224 -6.36 -0.19 -2.11
CA LEU A 224 -4.93 0.11 -2.04
C LEU A 224 -4.29 -0.81 -1.02
N SER A 225 -3.01 -1.06 -1.16
CA SER A 225 -2.17 -1.52 -0.06
C SER A 225 -1.43 -0.37 0.62
N LEU A 226 -0.93 -0.64 1.83
CA LEU A 226 0.07 0.15 2.53
C LEU A 226 1.05 -0.83 3.20
N ARG A 227 2.33 -0.72 2.86
CA ARG A 227 3.44 -1.47 3.44
C ARG A 227 4.37 -0.52 4.18
N VAL A 228 4.81 -0.93 5.35
CA VAL A 228 5.85 -0.24 6.13
C VAL A 228 7.05 -1.17 6.17
N ARG A 229 8.20 -0.71 5.67
CA ARG A 229 9.42 -1.50 5.54
C ARG A 229 10.56 -0.90 6.37
N LEU A 230 11.27 -1.75 7.12
CA LEU A 230 12.55 -1.43 7.75
C LEU A 230 13.68 -1.71 6.75
N ASN A 231 14.43 -0.67 6.40
CA ASN A 231 15.51 -0.74 5.42
C ASN A 231 16.85 -1.16 6.06
N PRO A 232 17.85 -1.55 5.24
CA PRO A 232 19.15 -2.02 5.73
C PRO A 232 19.99 -0.97 6.47
N ASP A 233 19.67 0.31 6.29
CA ASP A 233 20.27 1.44 7.00
C ASP A 233 19.45 1.87 8.24
N ALA A 234 18.50 1.04 8.65
CA ALA A 234 17.53 1.29 9.71
C ALA A 234 16.64 2.52 9.46
N THR A 235 16.43 2.93 8.21
CA THR A 235 15.37 3.87 7.83
C THR A 235 14.04 3.13 7.59
N PHE A 236 12.96 3.89 7.39
CA PHE A 236 11.68 3.32 7.02
C PHE A 236 11.14 3.94 5.75
N THR A 237 10.61 3.07 4.89
CA THR A 237 9.81 3.45 3.74
C THR A 237 8.36 3.03 3.97
N VAL A 238 7.41 3.92 3.66
CA VAL A 238 5.99 3.58 3.54
C VAL A 238 5.64 3.54 2.07
N THR A 239 5.28 2.36 1.57
CA THR A 239 4.91 2.12 0.18
C THR A 239 3.46 1.66 0.06
N GLY A 240 2.92 1.64 -1.15
CA GLY A 240 1.67 0.95 -1.44
C GLY A 240 1.41 0.87 -2.93
N ARG A 241 0.49 -0.01 -3.32
CA ARG A 241 0.08 -0.29 -4.70
C ARG A 241 -1.43 -0.43 -4.83
N TRP A 242 -1.92 -0.34 -6.07
CA TRP A 242 -3.30 -0.64 -6.42
C TRP A 242 -3.38 -1.33 -7.78
N PHE A 243 -4.36 -2.23 -7.89
CA PHE A 243 -4.63 -3.06 -9.05
C PHE A 243 -5.91 -2.59 -9.78
N ASP A 244 -6.02 -2.94 -11.06
CA ASP A 244 -7.15 -2.72 -12.00
C ASP A 244 -7.41 -1.27 -12.47
N ASP A 245 -7.44 -1.09 -13.81
CA ASP A 245 -7.82 0.12 -14.56
C ASP A 245 -7.19 1.44 -14.06
N GLY A 246 -6.19 1.31 -13.18
CA GLY A 246 -5.66 2.33 -12.31
C GLY A 246 -4.97 3.44 -13.07
N GLN A 247 -4.53 3.20 -14.31
CA GLN A 247 -4.00 4.23 -15.19
C GLN A 247 -5.05 5.25 -15.64
N PHE A 248 -6.31 4.86 -15.82
CA PHE A 248 -7.36 5.76 -16.31
C PHE A 248 -7.83 6.68 -15.20
N ILE A 249 -7.95 6.13 -13.99
CA ILE A 249 -8.30 6.87 -12.78
C ILE A 249 -7.08 7.24 -11.93
N PHE A 250 -5.86 7.08 -12.44
CA PHE A 250 -4.61 7.48 -11.76
C PHE A 250 -4.69 8.90 -11.20
N PRO A 251 -5.22 9.90 -11.93
CA PRO A 251 -5.34 11.25 -11.40
C PRO A 251 -6.24 11.37 -10.16
N TYR A 252 -7.13 10.41 -9.92
CA TYR A 252 -7.92 10.32 -8.69
C TYR A 252 -7.05 9.90 -7.51
N TYR A 253 -6.31 8.80 -7.67
CA TYR A 253 -5.39 8.28 -6.65
C TYR A 253 -4.32 9.31 -6.30
N ASP A 254 -3.63 9.84 -7.31
CA ASP A 254 -2.59 10.85 -7.17
C ASP A 254 -3.09 12.08 -6.40
N TYR A 255 -4.25 12.63 -6.81
CA TYR A 255 -4.84 13.79 -6.14
C TYR A 255 -5.19 13.53 -4.67
N LEU A 256 -5.81 12.39 -4.34
CA LEU A 256 -6.20 12.08 -2.96
C LEU A 256 -5.00 11.75 -2.08
N LEU A 257 -4.01 11.03 -2.62
CA LEU A 257 -2.77 10.73 -1.90
C LEU A 257 -1.96 12.00 -1.64
N GLU A 258 -1.90 12.93 -2.60
CA GLU A 258 -1.28 14.24 -2.39
C GLU A 258 -1.97 15.02 -1.28
N LEU A 259 -3.31 15.07 -1.28
CA LEU A 259 -4.06 15.73 -0.21
C LEU A 259 -3.85 15.06 1.15
N ALA A 260 -3.77 13.72 1.18
CA ALA A 260 -3.49 12.96 2.39
C ALA A 260 -2.08 13.23 2.92
N ALA A 261 -1.08 13.23 2.04
CA ALA A 261 0.32 13.53 2.35
C ALA A 261 0.48 14.94 2.91
N ARG A 262 -0.12 15.94 2.26
CA ARG A 262 -0.17 17.34 2.73
C ARG A 262 -0.78 17.46 4.13
N LYS A 263 -1.88 16.75 4.41
CA LYS A 263 -2.50 16.75 5.75
C LYS A 263 -1.66 16.01 6.79
N ALA A 264 -0.94 14.97 6.38
CA ALA A 264 -0.06 14.22 7.26
C ALA A 264 1.28 14.93 7.52
N GLY A 265 1.65 15.88 6.67
CA GLY A 265 2.93 16.58 6.70
C GLY A 265 4.07 15.71 6.20
N VAL A 266 3.81 14.87 5.19
CA VAL A 266 4.81 14.00 4.55
C VAL A 266 4.92 14.33 3.06
N GLU A 267 6.09 14.03 2.51
CA GLU A 267 6.32 13.99 1.08
C GLU A 267 5.98 12.57 0.60
N LEU A 268 5.24 12.48 -0.51
CA LEU A 268 4.80 11.24 -1.09
C LEU A 268 5.03 11.33 -2.59
N ASP A 269 5.87 10.43 -3.09
CA ASP A 269 6.14 10.27 -4.51
C ASP A 269 5.19 9.23 -5.09
N THR A 270 4.70 9.48 -6.30
CA THR A 270 3.86 8.54 -7.05
C THR A 270 4.57 8.11 -8.33
N TYR A 271 4.48 6.82 -8.66
CA TYR A 271 5.05 6.28 -9.89
C TYR A 271 4.15 5.22 -10.51
N SER A 272 4.19 5.14 -11.84
CA SER A 272 3.55 4.06 -12.61
C SER A 272 4.57 2.94 -12.82
N VAL A 273 4.12 1.70 -12.67
CA VAL A 273 4.90 0.50 -12.97
C VAL A 273 4.58 0.09 -14.40
N TYR A 274 5.62 -0.15 -15.20
CA TYR A 274 5.55 -0.51 -16.61
C TYR A 274 6.15 -1.90 -16.84
#